data_AF-A0A9D1GZ26-F1
#
_entry.id   AF-A0A9D1GZ26-F1
#
_cell.length_a   1.000
_cell.length_b   1.000
_cell.length_c   1.000
_cell.angle_alpha   90.00
_cell.angle_beta   90.00
_cell.angle_gamma   90.00
#
_symmetry.space_group_name_H-M   'P 1'
#
loop_
_entity.id
_entity.type
_entity.pdbx_description
1 polymer ?
#
loop_
_entity_poly.entity_id
_entity_poly.type
_entity_poly.pdbx_seq_one_letter_code
_entity_poly.pdbx_strand_id
1 'polypeptide(L)'
;DCARCGLTGPHQGFVPALGGVVCAQCRPPGCARPQPQTLELLAALVEGDWAATTSADARTRREASGLVSAYTTWHLERGLRSLPLVERG
;
A
#
# COMPACT_ATOMS: atom_id res chain seq x y z
N ASP A 1 -1.90 -10.63 -7.35
CA ASP A 1 -1.71 -10.49 -8.81
C ASP A 1 -1.48 -9.04 -9.24
N CYS A 2 -1.01 -8.82 -10.47
CA CYS A 2 -0.83 -7.48 -11.04
C CYS A 2 -2.18 -6.78 -11.23
N ALA A 3 -2.37 -5.61 -10.62
CA ALA A 3 -3.62 -4.85 -10.66
C ALA A 3 -4.04 -4.36 -12.06
N ARG A 4 -3.11 -4.38 -13.05
CA ARG A 4 -3.40 -3.97 -14.44
C ARG A 4 -3.66 -5.12 -15.39
N CYS A 5 -2.84 -6.18 -15.33
CA CYS A 5 -2.86 -7.25 -16.34
C CYS A 5 -3.14 -8.64 -15.77
N GLY A 6 -3.33 -8.77 -14.46
CA GLY A 6 -3.61 -10.06 -13.81
C GLY A 6 -2.41 -11.01 -13.73
N LEU A 7 -1.22 -10.63 -14.20
CA LEU A 7 -0.03 -11.46 -14.09
C LEU A 7 0.19 -11.89 -12.63
N THR A 8 0.29 -13.19 -12.39
CA THR A 8 0.57 -13.74 -11.06
C THR A 8 2.00 -13.43 -10.63
N GLY A 9 2.18 -13.23 -9.33
CA GLY A 9 3.48 -13.14 -8.70
C GLY A 9 3.39 -12.42 -7.37
N PRO A 10 4.51 -12.34 -6.64
CA PRO A 10 4.78 -11.16 -5.83
C PRO A 10 5.20 -10.03 -6.77
N HIS A 11 4.44 -8.92 -6.77
CA HIS A 11 4.80 -7.68 -7.45
C HIS A 11 5.06 -6.59 -6.41
N GLN A 12 5.95 -5.65 -6.73
CA GLN A 12 6.37 -4.62 -5.79
C GLN A 12 6.10 -3.19 -6.27
N GLY A 13 5.69 -2.97 -7.52
CA GLY A 13 5.40 -1.63 -8.00
C GLY A 13 4.02 -1.19 -7.53
N PHE A 14 3.89 -0.30 -6.55
CA PHE A 14 2.58 0.19 -6.11
C PHE A 14 2.18 1.43 -6.90
N VAL A 15 0.97 1.42 -7.46
CA VAL A 15 0.41 2.53 -8.23
C VAL A 15 -0.98 2.86 -7.68
N PRO A 16 -1.15 3.98 -6.94
CA PRO A 16 -2.44 4.39 -6.38
C PRO A 16 -3.57 4.39 -7.42
N ALA A 17 -3.30 4.91 -8.61
CA ALA A 17 -4.26 5.03 -9.71
C ALA A 17 -4.74 3.69 -10.28
N LEU A 18 -3.95 2.62 -10.13
CA LEU A 18 -4.31 1.27 -10.56
C LEU A 18 -4.81 0.42 -9.38
N GLY A 19 -4.84 1.00 -8.19
CA GLY A 19 -5.37 0.39 -6.98
C GLY A 19 -4.63 -0.84 -6.46
N GLY A 20 -3.35 -0.99 -6.76
CA GLY A 20 -2.58 -2.09 -6.22
C GLY A 20 -1.15 -2.17 -6.74
N VAL A 21 -0.58 -3.37 -6.56
CA VAL A 21 0.75 -3.70 -7.07
C VAL A 21 0.70 -4.11 -8.54
N VAL A 22 1.68 -3.70 -9.32
CA VAL A 22 1.80 -3.97 -10.75
C VAL A 22 3.15 -4.58 -11.09
N CYS A 23 3.16 -5.42 -12.13
CA CYS A 23 4.36 -6.08 -12.62
C CYS A 23 5.35 -5.08 -13.24
N ALA A 24 6.58 -5.56 -13.49
CA ALA A 24 7.65 -4.74 -14.05
C ALA A 24 7.33 -4.10 -15.42
N GLN A 25 6.45 -4.72 -16.21
CA GLN A 25 6.00 -4.18 -17.51
C GLN A 25 4.90 -3.13 -17.37
N CYS A 26 4.03 -3.28 -16.36
CA CYS A 26 2.89 -2.38 -16.17
C CYS A 26 3.23 -1.17 -15.30
N ARG A 27 4.39 -1.16 -14.64
CA ARG A 27 4.78 -0.09 -13.72
C ARG A 27 5.22 1.19 -14.47
N PRO A 28 4.69 2.36 -14.13
CA PRO A 28 5.21 3.64 -14.62
C PRO A 28 6.56 3.97 -13.95
N PRO A 29 7.41 4.80 -14.59
CA PRO A 29 8.63 5.30 -13.96
C PRO A 29 8.28 6.08 -12.68
N GLY A 30 9.08 5.89 -11.63
CA GLY A 30 8.88 6.57 -10.34
C GLY A 30 7.76 5.99 -9.47
N CYS A 31 7.12 4.86 -9.85
CA CYS A 31 6.16 4.21 -8.96
C CYS A 31 6.81 3.85 -7.62
N ALA A 32 6.01 3.89 -6.55
CA ALA A 32 6.46 3.45 -5.24
C ALA A 32 6.88 1.96 -5.28
N ARG A 33 7.86 1.60 -4.46
CA ARG A 33 8.33 0.22 -4.28
C ARG A 33 8.33 -0.11 -2.80
N PRO A 34 7.17 -0.46 -2.23
CA PRO A 34 7.06 -0.79 -0.81
C PRO A 34 7.94 -1.97 -0.45
N GLN A 35 8.40 -2.01 0.80
CA GLN A 35 9.07 -3.19 1.32
C GLN A 35 8.12 -4.41 1.32
N PRO A 36 8.61 -5.65 1.14
CA PRO A 36 7.77 -6.85 1.20
C PRO A 36 6.91 -6.92 2.46
N GLN A 37 7.50 -6.59 3.62
CA GLN A 37 6.81 -6.57 4.92
C GLN A 37 5.64 -5.58 4.95
N THR A 38 5.73 -4.49 4.18
CA THR A 38 4.65 -3.49 4.07
C THR A 38 3.49 -4.03 3.24
N LEU A 39 3.78 -4.79 2.19
CA LEU A 39 2.74 -5.47 1.41
C LEU A 39 2.07 -6.59 2.22
N GLU A 40 2.85 -7.33 3.01
CA GLU A 40 2.34 -8.34 3.96
C GLU A 40 1.41 -7.70 5.00
N LEU A 41 1.81 -6.58 5.59
CA LEU A 41 0.96 -5.84 6.53
C LEU A 41 -0.35 -5.36 5.88
N LEU A 42 -0.28 -4.81 4.67
CA LEU A 42 -1.47 -4.37 3.94
C LEU A 42 -2.41 -5.53 3.60
N ALA A 43 -1.86 -6.69 3.23
CA ALA A 43 -2.65 -7.91 2.99
C ALA A 43 -3.34 -8.38 4.28
N ALA A 44 -2.61 -8.46 5.40
CA ALA A 44 -3.17 -8.84 6.70
C ALA A 44 -4.31 -7.89 7.15
N LEU A 45 -4.16 -6.59 6.91
CA LEU A 45 -5.23 -5.61 7.19
C LEU A 45 -6.49 -5.84 6.36
N VAL A 46 -6.35 -6.21 5.08
CA VAL A 46 -7.49 -6.51 4.19
C VAL A 46 -8.17 -7.84 4.58
N GLU A 47 -7.37 -8.83 4.97
CA GLU A 47 -7.86 -10.15 5.41
C GLU A 47 -8.44 -10.12 6.83
N GLY A 48 -8.17 -9.06 7.61
CA GLY A 48 -8.60 -8.94 9.00
C GLY A 48 -7.75 -9.75 9.99
N ASP A 49 -6.52 -10.12 9.62
CA ASP A 49 -5.57 -10.80 10.51
C ASP A 49 -4.90 -9.79 11.46
N TRP A 50 -5.64 -9.41 12.49
CA TRP A 50 -5.17 -8.47 13.51
C TRP A 50 -3.91 -8.97 14.24
N ALA A 51 -3.73 -10.28 14.40
CA ALA A 51 -2.55 -10.83 15.06
C ALA A 51 -1.29 -10.50 14.27
N ALA A 52 -1.28 -10.74 12.95
CA ALA A 52 -0.17 -10.38 12.08
C ALA A 52 0.07 -8.85 12.02
N THR A 53 -0.96 -8.03 12.15
CA THR A 53 -0.79 -6.56 12.14
C THR A 53 -0.07 -6.02 13.38
N THR A 54 -0.27 -6.65 14.54
CA THR A 54 0.31 -6.16 15.81
C THR A 54 1.82 -6.37 15.88
N SER A 55 2.36 -7.35 15.15
CA SER A 55 3.80 -7.64 15.11
C SER A 55 4.60 -6.74 14.16
N ALA A 56 3.95 -5.94 13.30
CA ALA A 56 4.66 -5.10 12.34
C ALA A 56 5.48 -4.00 13.04
N ASP A 57 6.71 -3.75 12.57
CA ASP A 57 7.56 -2.72 13.15
C ASP A 57 7.08 -1.29 12.78
N ALA A 58 7.60 -0.29 13.49
CA ALA A 58 7.18 1.10 13.29
C ALA A 58 7.52 1.66 11.89
N ARG A 59 8.56 1.14 11.22
CA ARG A 59 8.92 1.56 9.86
C ARG A 59 7.91 0.99 8.86
N THR A 60 7.57 -0.29 8.96
CA THR A 60 6.54 -0.95 8.14
C THR A 60 5.19 -0.25 8.29
N ARG A 61 4.79 0.06 9.52
CA ARG A 61 3.54 0.80 9.79
C ARG A 61 3.51 2.17 9.12
N ARG A 62 4.59 2.96 9.24
CA ARG A 62 4.68 4.29 8.60
C ARG A 62 4.61 4.21 7.08
N GLU A 63 5.31 3.25 6.48
CA GLU A 63 5.26 3.06 5.02
C GLU A 63 3.86 2.65 4.57
N ALA A 64 3.20 1.70 5.27
CA ALA A 64 1.84 1.28 4.98
C ALA A 64 0.84 2.45 5.06
N SER A 65 0.90 3.25 6.14
CA SER A 65 0.06 4.43 6.28
C SER A 65 0.24 5.40 5.11
N GLY A 66 1.48 5.69 4.71
CA GLY A 66 1.76 6.57 3.57
C GLY A 66 1.16 6.06 2.25
N LEU A 67 1.16 4.75 2.02
CA LEU A 67 0.55 4.14 0.84
C LEU A 67 -0.97 4.24 0.86
N VAL A 68 -1.61 4.00 2.01
CA VAL A 68 -3.06 4.17 2.19
C VAL A 68 -3.46 5.64 2.03
N SER A 69 -2.67 6.56 2.58
CA SER A 69 -2.83 8.00 2.41
C SER A 69 -2.74 8.42 0.95
N ALA A 70 -1.76 7.93 0.20
CA ALA A 70 -1.63 8.20 -1.23
C ALA A 70 -2.79 7.61 -2.04
N TYR A 71 -3.19 6.36 -1.73
CA TYR A 71 -4.31 5.68 -2.40
C TYR A 71 -5.64 6.42 -2.19
N THR A 72 -5.95 6.78 -0.96
CA THR A 72 -7.19 7.50 -0.61
C THR A 72 -7.19 8.91 -1.19
N THR A 73 -6.06 9.63 -1.11
CA THR A 73 -5.94 10.97 -1.69
C THR A 73 -6.20 10.96 -3.20
N TRP A 74 -5.67 9.95 -3.91
CA TRP A 74 -5.92 9.81 -5.34
C TRP A 74 -7.41 9.53 -5.64
N HIS A 75 -8.02 8.57 -4.95
CA HIS A 75 -9.42 8.19 -5.20
C HIS A 75 -10.45 9.24 -4.79
N LEU A 76 -10.14 10.03 -3.76
CA LEU A 76 -11.03 11.08 -3.27
C LEU A 76 -10.75 12.44 -3.92
N GLU A 77 -9.72 12.53 -4.78
CA GLU A 77 -9.18 13.78 -5.34
C GLU A 77 -8.84 14.85 -4.28
N ARG A 78 -8.69 14.43 -3.02
CA ARG A 78 -8.36 15.28 -1.87
C ARG A 78 -7.75 14.47 -0.73
N GLY A 79 -6.85 15.10 0.02
CA GLY A 79 -6.31 14.53 1.24
C GLY A 79 -7.33 14.51 2.38
N LEU A 80 -7.34 13.43 3.16
CA LEU A 80 -8.15 13.34 4.38
C LEU A 80 -7.51 14.13 5.51
N ARG A 81 -8.21 15.15 6.02
CA ARG A 81 -7.70 16.04 7.09
C ARG A 81 -7.44 15.32 8.41
N SER A 82 -8.13 14.22 8.67
CA SER A 82 -7.98 13.40 9.87
C SER A 82 -6.79 12.44 9.80
N LEU A 83 -6.29 12.12 8.60
CA LEU A 83 -5.26 11.11 8.41
C LEU A 83 -3.93 11.45 9.10
N PRO A 84 -3.44 12.71 9.05
CA PRO A 84 -2.24 13.11 9.79
C PRO A 84 -2.38 13.00 11.31
N LEU A 85 -3.60 12.92 11.86
CA LEU A 85 -3.80 12.70 13.30
C LEU A 85 -3.55 11.24 13.68
N VAL A 86 -3.85 10.31 12.77
CA VAL A 86 -3.65 8.87 12.96
C VAL A 86 -2.20 8.45 12.69
N GLU A 87 -1.55 9.05 11.69
CA GLU A 87 -0.16 8.73 11.33
C GLU A 87 0.89 9.16 12.37
N ARG A 88 0.50 10.00 13.34
CA ARG A 88 1.36 10.49 14.44
C ARG A 88 1.28 9.66 15.71
N GLY A 89 0.29 8.79 15.85
CA GLY A 89 0.13 7.87 16.98
C GLY A 89 0.88 6.56 16.76
#